data_AF-A0A0D0REL1-F1
#
_entry.id   AF-A0A0D0REL1-F1
#
_cell.length_a   1.000
_cell.length_b   1.000
_cell.length_c   1.000
_cell.angle_alpha   90.00
_cell.angle_beta   90.00
_cell.angle_gamma   90.00
#
_symmetry.space_group_name_H-M   'P 1'
#
loop_
_entity.id
_entity.type
_entity.pdbx_description
1 polymer ?
#
loop_
_entity_poly.entity_id
_entity_poly.type
_entity_poly.pdbx_seq_one_letter_code
_entity_poly.pdbx_strand_id
1 'polypeptide(L)'
;MRLKTKSMIAILMISLGLTACTSTPSTPKIETETKTTQTIKEEAKKESIVDKLTVDGNHTYGKLTDYLTFDVTNPDLHKEVGEHAIVPVKTKAADADYIVEKIFGKKVNPKITKMEDDTYKEYQSEKSSLGQVISDSDQLGGIYYFTDFMNQTNNIFHYNMMTNTHDPIGDTTNYFETDKDLSFAPVKNVKAEVVDLLEKAGYDFNQFPLYQEEVFSLTKESLKKAEDFLAQTDWMIDLRTGKSTVKGNWTTDDEAYYLYLHTAYDGLPLYEGDHDPSQILYNKDKIVGLTLDAPLEVISTNLEKKPLISFEEALNIFLHYGASYDDEKITDMNLCYYPKNTENHIELIPVWHIEWKNVVYSKEWEKATGKDAIYRNVFINAITGEWSMDEM
;
A
#
# COMPACT_ATOMS: atom_id res chain seq x y z
N MET A 1 -10.97 -34.50 -23.73
CA MET A 1 -11.31 -35.85 -23.22
C MET A 1 -10.37 -36.16 -22.06
N ARG A 2 -10.87 -36.24 -20.82
CA ARG A 2 -10.14 -36.60 -19.57
C ARG A 2 -8.97 -35.62 -19.19
N LEU A 3 -8.63 -35.41 -17.92
CA LEU A 3 -9.16 -35.95 -16.66
C LEU A 3 -9.08 -34.86 -15.56
N LYS A 4 -10.11 -34.72 -14.73
CA LYS A 4 -10.07 -33.93 -13.49
C LYS A 4 -9.46 -34.77 -12.36
N THR A 5 -8.83 -34.14 -11.38
CA THR A 5 -8.54 -34.77 -10.09
C THR A 5 -8.96 -33.86 -8.94
N LYS A 6 -10.07 -34.20 -8.28
CA LYS A 6 -10.44 -33.72 -6.95
C LYS A 6 -10.14 -34.83 -5.94
N SER A 7 -9.55 -34.48 -4.79
CA SER A 7 -9.51 -35.25 -3.55
C SER A 7 -9.46 -34.21 -2.42
N MET A 8 -10.47 -33.96 -1.58
CA MET A 8 -11.32 -34.84 -0.75
C MET A 8 -10.60 -35.38 0.51
N ILE A 9 -10.74 -34.60 1.59
CA ILE A 9 -10.88 -34.94 3.02
C ILE A 9 -10.38 -36.33 3.48
N ALA A 10 -9.53 -36.33 4.52
CA ALA A 10 -9.40 -37.43 5.47
C ALA A 10 -9.41 -36.92 6.92
N ILE A 11 -10.44 -37.28 7.67
CA ILE A 11 -10.53 -37.10 9.13
C ILE A 11 -9.84 -38.29 9.80
N LEU A 12 -9.07 -38.06 10.87
CA LEU A 12 -8.75 -39.14 11.82
C LEU A 12 -8.76 -38.64 13.28
N MET A 13 -9.86 -38.92 13.98
CA MET A 13 -9.85 -38.94 15.45
C MET A 13 -9.44 -40.33 15.93
N ILE A 14 -8.53 -40.40 16.91
CA ILE A 14 -8.47 -41.51 17.86
C ILE A 14 -8.31 -40.95 19.27
N SER A 15 -9.27 -41.27 20.13
CA SER A 15 -9.19 -41.11 21.58
C SER A 15 -9.34 -42.49 22.23
N LEU A 16 -8.59 -42.73 23.31
CA LEU A 16 -8.60 -43.84 24.29
C LEU A 16 -7.29 -43.69 25.09
N GLY A 17 -7.15 -43.90 26.41
CA GLY A 17 -8.08 -44.29 27.47
C GLY A 17 -7.26 -44.46 28.78
N LEU A 18 -7.85 -44.18 29.96
CA LEU A 18 -7.16 -44.07 31.27
C LEU A 18 -6.64 -45.40 31.87
N THR A 19 -5.64 -45.34 32.77
CA THR A 19 -5.61 -46.09 34.06
C THR A 19 -4.58 -45.52 35.07
N ALA A 20 -4.75 -45.84 36.36
CA ALA A 20 -3.96 -45.40 37.53
C ALA A 20 -3.93 -46.54 38.60
N CYS A 21 -3.20 -46.53 39.73
CA CYS A 21 -2.46 -45.47 40.43
C CYS A 21 -0.93 -45.75 40.51
N THR A 22 -0.17 -45.91 41.62
CA THR A 22 -0.40 -46.11 43.08
C THR A 22 0.65 -45.36 43.94
N SER A 23 0.54 -45.45 45.28
CA SER A 23 0.90 -44.41 46.25
C SER A 23 2.00 -44.76 47.28
N THR A 24 2.84 -43.76 47.63
CA THR A 24 3.55 -43.50 48.92
C THR A 24 4.60 -44.53 49.45
N PRO A 25 5.54 -44.20 50.41
CA PRO A 25 5.40 -43.33 51.60
C PRO A 25 6.49 -42.26 51.89
N SER A 26 6.15 -41.32 52.78
CA SER A 26 7.02 -40.37 53.51
C SER A 26 7.84 -41.09 54.60
N THR A 27 8.93 -40.61 55.23
CA THR A 27 9.32 -39.32 55.88
C THR A 27 10.79 -39.51 56.39
N PRO A 28 11.53 -38.60 57.11
CA PRO A 28 11.25 -37.24 57.60
C PRO A 28 12.37 -36.18 57.30
N LYS A 29 12.17 -34.96 57.84
CA LYS A 29 13.08 -33.80 57.80
C LYS A 29 14.49 -34.05 58.36
N ILE A 30 15.47 -33.33 57.82
CA ILE A 30 16.57 -32.72 58.59
C ILE A 30 16.57 -31.22 58.28
N GLU A 31 16.60 -30.39 59.33
CA GLU A 31 16.71 -28.93 59.23
C GLU A 31 18.18 -28.53 59.16
N THR A 32 18.55 -27.74 58.14
CA THR A 32 19.85 -27.06 58.10
C THR A 32 19.59 -25.58 57.88
N GLU A 33 19.67 -24.79 58.95
CA GLU A 33 19.59 -23.33 58.89
C GLU A 33 20.63 -22.79 57.91
N THR A 34 20.17 -22.23 56.79
CA THR A 34 21.04 -21.53 55.84
C THR A 34 20.51 -20.11 55.73
N LYS A 35 21.29 -19.12 56.17
CA LYS A 35 20.93 -17.70 56.11
C LYS A 35 20.52 -17.33 54.69
N THR A 36 19.25 -17.09 54.46
CA THR A 36 18.77 -16.45 53.23
C THR A 36 19.18 -14.98 53.29
N THR A 37 20.34 -14.66 52.72
CA THR A 37 20.65 -13.29 52.32
C THR A 37 19.52 -12.85 51.38
N GLN A 38 18.72 -11.86 51.79
CA GLN A 38 17.82 -11.17 50.90
C GLN A 38 18.67 -10.32 49.94
N THR A 39 19.24 -10.97 48.93
CA THR A 39 19.64 -10.29 47.71
C THR A 39 18.35 -9.85 47.05
N ILE A 40 17.97 -8.60 47.29
CA ILE A 40 17.00 -7.90 46.45
C ILE A 40 17.59 -8.00 45.05
N LYS A 41 17.01 -8.85 44.20
CA LYS A 41 17.21 -8.72 42.77
C LYS A 41 16.53 -7.41 42.41
N GLU A 42 17.33 -6.38 42.15
CA GLU A 42 16.91 -5.37 41.19
C GLU A 42 16.55 -6.13 39.92
N GLU A 43 15.26 -6.19 39.62
CA GLU A 43 14.84 -6.50 38.26
C GLU A 43 15.41 -5.38 37.41
N ALA A 44 16.49 -5.67 36.69
CA ALA A 44 17.06 -4.76 35.73
C ALA A 44 15.94 -4.37 34.77
N LYS A 45 15.45 -3.14 34.89
CA LYS A 45 14.36 -2.61 34.08
C LYS A 45 14.81 -2.80 32.63
N LYS A 46 14.16 -3.72 31.91
CA LYS A 46 14.47 -3.99 30.51
C LYS A 46 14.32 -2.65 29.78
N GLU A 47 15.44 -2.13 29.29
CA GLU A 47 15.48 -0.87 28.54
C GLU A 47 14.48 -0.99 27.38
N SER A 48 13.61 0.02 27.23
CA SER A 48 12.63 -0.01 26.15
C SER A 48 13.37 0.02 24.82
N ILE A 49 12.83 -0.67 23.82
CA ILE A 49 13.43 -0.62 22.49
C ILE A 49 13.30 0.78 21.88
N VAL A 50 12.23 1.52 22.21
CA VAL A 50 12.01 2.87 21.70
C VAL A 50 12.87 3.92 22.41
N ASP A 51 13.36 3.65 23.63
CA ASP A 51 14.35 4.51 24.33
C ASP A 51 15.67 4.63 23.53
N LYS A 52 15.94 3.72 22.58
CA LYS A 52 17.11 3.76 21.69
C LYS A 52 16.93 4.64 20.46
N LEU A 53 15.73 5.16 20.23
CA LEU A 53 15.38 5.96 19.05
C LEU A 53 15.37 7.44 19.39
N THR A 54 15.80 8.26 18.43
CA THR A 54 15.67 9.71 18.44
C THR A 54 14.50 10.09 17.55
N VAL A 55 13.66 11.02 18.03
CA VAL A 55 12.53 11.58 17.27
C VAL A 55 12.82 13.06 17.00
N ASP A 56 12.82 13.45 15.71
CA ASP A 56 12.98 14.82 15.24
C ASP A 56 11.80 15.16 14.30
N GLY A 57 10.77 15.78 14.86
CA GLY A 57 9.51 16.02 14.14
C GLY A 57 8.83 14.72 13.72
N ASN A 58 8.68 14.52 12.40
CA ASN A 58 8.10 13.31 11.82
C ASN A 58 9.15 12.22 11.52
N HIS A 59 10.44 12.52 11.75
CA HIS A 59 11.55 11.60 11.48
C HIS A 59 11.93 10.87 12.77
N THR A 60 12.00 9.53 12.72
CA THR A 60 12.43 8.70 13.85
C THR A 60 13.59 7.81 13.39
N TYR A 61 14.71 7.89 14.10
CA TYR A 61 15.94 7.19 13.73
C TYR A 61 16.76 6.72 14.92
N GLY A 62 17.52 5.63 14.75
CA GLY A 62 18.39 5.09 15.80
C GLY A 62 18.86 3.67 15.51
N LYS A 63 19.63 3.09 16.45
CA LYS A 63 20.07 1.70 16.38
C LYS A 63 19.25 0.83 17.33
N LEU A 64 18.48 -0.11 16.78
CA LEU A 64 17.70 -1.06 17.56
C LEU A 64 18.59 -2.18 18.11
N THR A 65 19.51 -2.67 17.26
CA THR A 65 20.56 -3.64 17.57
C THR A 65 21.90 -3.16 16.98
N ASP A 66 22.97 -3.96 17.11
CA ASP A 66 24.26 -3.63 16.48
C ASP A 66 24.17 -3.57 14.94
N TYR A 67 23.30 -4.44 14.38
CA TYR A 67 23.12 -4.72 12.96
C TYR A 67 21.84 -4.11 12.36
N LEU A 68 20.81 -3.80 13.16
CA LEU A 68 19.57 -3.19 12.69
C LEU A 68 19.47 -1.71 13.04
N THR A 69 19.34 -0.88 12.01
CA THR A 69 19.05 0.56 12.11
C THR A 69 17.57 0.82 11.81
N PHE A 70 16.96 1.75 12.54
CA PHE A 70 15.65 2.31 12.25
C PHE A 70 15.85 3.73 11.73
N ASP A 71 15.20 4.11 10.64
CA ASP A 71 15.34 5.45 10.02
C ASP A 71 14.15 5.67 9.06
N VAL A 72 13.03 6.11 9.64
CA VAL A 72 11.68 6.20 9.06
C VAL A 72 11.14 7.63 9.20
N THR A 73 10.49 8.16 8.16
CA THR A 73 9.79 9.45 8.22
C THR A 73 8.28 9.23 8.09
N ASN A 74 7.57 9.25 9.23
CA ASN A 74 6.12 9.04 9.27
C ASN A 74 5.50 9.88 10.42
N PRO A 75 4.60 10.85 10.13
CA PRO A 75 3.94 11.68 11.15
C PRO A 75 2.98 10.92 12.07
N ASP A 76 2.56 9.72 11.67
CA ASP A 76 1.55 8.91 12.35
C ASP A 76 2.15 7.81 13.24
N LEU A 77 3.45 7.54 13.11
CA LEU A 77 4.17 6.43 13.77
C LEU A 77 3.98 6.37 15.30
N HIS A 78 3.89 7.54 15.95
CA HIS A 78 3.76 7.68 17.40
C HIS A 78 2.34 8.10 17.85
N LYS A 79 1.35 8.10 16.95
CA LYS A 79 -0.03 8.40 17.35
C LYS A 79 -0.58 7.28 18.23
N GLU A 80 -1.40 7.66 19.22
CA GLU A 80 -2.09 6.68 20.07
C GLU A 80 -3.05 5.85 19.21
N VAL A 81 -2.82 4.54 19.19
CA VAL A 81 -3.61 3.60 18.40
C VAL A 81 -4.88 3.24 19.17
N GLY A 82 -6.04 3.43 18.54
CA GLY A 82 -7.33 3.18 19.15
C GLY A 82 -7.73 1.70 19.15
N GLU A 83 -9.02 1.45 19.36
CA GLU A 83 -9.60 0.14 19.09
C GLU A 83 -10.07 0.06 17.63
N HIS A 84 -9.69 -1.00 16.93
CA HIS A 84 -10.08 -1.27 15.54
C HIS A 84 -10.56 -2.72 15.39
N ALA A 85 -11.16 -3.06 14.25
CA ALA A 85 -11.70 -4.39 13.99
C ALA A 85 -11.14 -4.96 12.68
N ILE A 86 -11.26 -6.27 12.47
CA ILE A 86 -11.17 -6.84 11.12
C ILE A 86 -12.50 -6.54 10.42
N VAL A 87 -12.43 -5.93 9.23
CA VAL A 87 -13.59 -5.36 8.53
C VAL A 87 -13.89 -6.18 7.28
N PRO A 88 -14.99 -6.93 7.22
CA PRO A 88 -15.39 -7.62 6.01
C PRO A 88 -15.96 -6.61 5.00
N VAL A 89 -15.34 -6.54 3.82
CA VAL A 89 -15.72 -5.66 2.71
C VAL A 89 -15.81 -6.45 1.42
N LYS A 90 -16.55 -5.93 0.45
CA LYS A 90 -16.61 -6.45 -0.94
C LYS A 90 -16.29 -5.33 -1.91
N THR A 91 -15.86 -5.68 -3.10
CA THR A 91 -15.80 -4.73 -4.21
C THR A 91 -17.20 -4.48 -4.78
N LYS A 92 -17.37 -3.31 -5.39
CA LYS A 92 -18.61 -2.90 -6.06
C LYS A 92 -18.23 -2.28 -7.40
N ALA A 93 -18.95 -2.64 -8.46
CA ALA A 93 -18.76 -2.02 -9.76
C ALA A 93 -19.13 -0.52 -9.71
N ALA A 94 -18.16 0.36 -9.99
CA ALA A 94 -18.41 1.78 -10.23
C ALA A 94 -19.28 1.99 -11.50
N ASP A 95 -20.01 3.11 -11.56
CA ASP A 95 -20.81 3.51 -12.71
C ASP A 95 -19.92 4.07 -13.84
N ALA A 96 -19.32 3.17 -14.60
CA ALA A 96 -18.54 3.51 -15.77
C ALA A 96 -19.37 4.18 -16.87
N ASP A 97 -20.69 3.93 -16.97
CA ASP A 97 -21.55 4.62 -17.94
C ASP A 97 -21.63 6.13 -17.61
N TYR A 98 -21.76 6.46 -16.32
CA TYR A 98 -21.72 7.84 -15.82
C TYR A 98 -20.37 8.51 -16.08
N ILE A 99 -19.26 7.86 -15.71
CA ILE A 99 -17.90 8.38 -15.93
C ILE A 99 -17.67 8.65 -17.43
N VAL A 100 -18.01 7.68 -18.28
CA VAL A 100 -17.90 7.79 -19.75
C VAL A 100 -18.72 8.95 -20.30
N GLU A 101 -19.95 9.17 -19.82
CA GLU A 101 -20.76 10.31 -20.24
C GLU A 101 -20.10 11.65 -19.87
N LYS A 102 -19.43 11.75 -18.71
CA LYS A 102 -18.72 12.97 -18.29
C LYS A 102 -17.42 13.20 -19.06
N ILE A 103 -16.64 12.16 -19.31
CA ILE A 103 -15.37 12.27 -20.05
C ILE A 103 -15.60 12.49 -21.56
N PHE A 104 -16.53 11.76 -22.18
CA PHE A 104 -16.77 11.88 -23.63
C PHE A 104 -17.86 12.92 -24.01
N GLY A 105 -18.51 13.53 -23.02
CA GLY A 105 -19.61 14.50 -23.22
C GLY A 105 -20.85 13.91 -23.89
N LYS A 106 -20.94 12.58 -24.00
CA LYS A 106 -22.00 11.84 -24.69
C LYS A 106 -22.08 10.42 -24.14
N LYS A 107 -23.27 9.82 -24.16
CA LYS A 107 -23.43 8.39 -23.90
C LYS A 107 -22.74 7.56 -25.00
N VAL A 108 -21.94 6.59 -24.58
CA VAL A 108 -21.32 5.56 -25.44
C VAL A 108 -21.75 4.19 -24.92
N ASN A 109 -22.17 3.30 -25.81
CA ASN A 109 -22.51 1.92 -25.44
C ASN A 109 -21.23 1.08 -25.38
N PRO A 110 -20.98 0.32 -24.30
CA PRO A 110 -19.80 -0.54 -24.21
C PRO A 110 -19.91 -1.74 -25.12
N LYS A 111 -18.77 -2.17 -25.66
CA LYS A 111 -18.55 -3.55 -26.11
C LYS A 111 -18.30 -4.40 -24.86
N ILE A 112 -19.08 -5.45 -24.67
CA ILE A 112 -18.98 -6.35 -23.50
C ILE A 112 -18.28 -7.63 -23.92
N THR A 113 -17.23 -8.00 -23.17
CA THR A 113 -16.50 -9.27 -23.34
C THR A 113 -16.49 -10.02 -22.01
N LYS A 114 -16.77 -11.32 -22.01
CA LYS A 114 -16.65 -12.18 -20.83
C LYS A 114 -15.43 -13.10 -21.00
N MET A 115 -14.57 -13.18 -19.99
CA MET A 115 -13.42 -14.08 -19.97
C MET A 115 -13.34 -14.69 -18.58
N GLU A 116 -13.49 -16.02 -18.50
CA GLU A 116 -13.54 -16.77 -17.25
C GLU A 116 -14.56 -16.18 -16.26
N ASP A 117 -14.12 -15.70 -15.09
CA ASP A 117 -14.97 -15.13 -14.04
C ASP A 117 -15.04 -13.58 -14.10
N ASP A 118 -14.49 -12.96 -15.16
CA ASP A 118 -14.47 -11.51 -15.36
C ASP A 118 -15.37 -11.05 -16.53
N THR A 119 -15.97 -9.86 -16.34
CA THR A 119 -16.71 -9.13 -17.37
C THR A 119 -16.02 -7.80 -17.67
N TYR A 120 -15.50 -7.67 -18.89
CA TYR A 120 -14.87 -6.45 -19.41
C TYR A 120 -15.88 -5.62 -20.19
N LYS A 121 -15.96 -4.32 -19.88
CA LYS A 121 -16.65 -3.32 -20.70
C LYS A 121 -15.61 -2.42 -21.37
N GLU A 122 -15.71 -2.25 -22.67
CA GLU A 122 -14.83 -1.39 -23.46
C GLU A 122 -15.67 -0.29 -24.14
N TYR A 123 -15.39 0.97 -23.80
CA TYR A 123 -16.07 2.14 -24.34
C TYR A 123 -15.12 2.87 -25.29
N GLN A 124 -15.46 2.91 -26.58
CA GLN A 124 -14.62 3.56 -27.59
C GLN A 124 -15.21 4.89 -28.08
N SER A 125 -14.39 5.92 -28.09
CA SER A 125 -14.60 7.19 -28.80
C SER A 125 -13.57 7.30 -29.94
N GLU A 126 -13.67 8.32 -30.80
CA GLU A 126 -12.86 8.44 -32.02
C GLU A 126 -11.34 8.45 -31.80
N LYS A 127 -10.88 8.82 -30.60
CA LYS A 127 -9.45 8.98 -30.25
C LYS A 127 -9.08 8.46 -28.85
N SER A 128 -9.99 7.78 -28.17
CA SER A 128 -9.75 7.34 -26.80
C SER A 128 -10.67 6.18 -26.40
N SER A 129 -10.21 5.37 -25.45
CA SER A 129 -10.90 4.18 -24.97
C SER A 129 -10.85 4.11 -23.45
N LEU A 130 -12.01 3.84 -22.83
CA LEU A 130 -12.12 3.54 -21.40
C LEU A 130 -12.49 2.06 -21.24
N GLY A 131 -11.74 1.35 -20.40
CA GLY A 131 -12.02 -0.01 -19.99
C GLY A 131 -12.56 -0.07 -18.56
N GLN A 132 -13.50 -0.98 -18.30
CA GLN A 132 -13.87 -1.39 -16.94
C GLN A 132 -13.73 -2.90 -16.83
N VAL A 133 -13.07 -3.37 -15.76
CA VAL A 133 -13.05 -4.76 -15.33
C VAL A 133 -14.05 -4.93 -14.19
N ILE A 134 -14.94 -5.90 -14.31
CA ILE A 134 -15.86 -6.32 -13.24
C ILE A 134 -15.58 -7.79 -12.98
N SER A 135 -15.01 -8.12 -11.82
CA SER A 135 -14.80 -9.51 -11.42
C SER A 135 -16.01 -10.03 -10.67
N ASP A 136 -16.45 -11.25 -10.98
CA ASP A 136 -17.44 -11.98 -10.18
C ASP A 136 -16.78 -12.65 -8.93
N SER A 137 -15.46 -12.47 -8.71
CA SER A 137 -14.64 -13.16 -7.70
C SER A 137 -14.21 -12.32 -6.49
N ASP A 138 -14.87 -11.17 -6.25
CA ASP A 138 -14.50 -10.11 -5.28
C ASP A 138 -13.10 -9.47 -5.48
N GLN A 139 -12.29 -9.95 -6.42
CA GLN A 139 -11.02 -9.34 -6.80
C GLN A 139 -11.17 -7.88 -7.25
N LEU A 140 -10.08 -7.12 -7.13
CA LEU A 140 -10.00 -5.71 -7.51
C LEU A 140 -10.15 -5.53 -9.04
N GLY A 141 -11.41 -5.48 -9.49
CA GLY A 141 -11.75 -4.84 -10.75
C GLY A 141 -11.42 -3.34 -10.70
N GLY A 142 -11.44 -2.67 -11.85
CA GLY A 142 -11.06 -1.27 -11.93
C GLY A 142 -11.58 -0.59 -13.20
N ILE A 143 -11.36 0.72 -13.27
CA ILE A 143 -11.64 1.54 -14.45
C ILE A 143 -10.32 2.16 -14.93
N TYR A 144 -10.04 1.99 -16.22
CA TYR A 144 -8.81 2.46 -16.85
C TYR A 144 -9.15 3.31 -18.07
N TYR A 145 -8.55 4.49 -18.16
CA TYR A 145 -8.74 5.42 -19.26
C TYR A 145 -7.40 6.03 -19.65
N PHE A 146 -6.90 5.61 -20.81
CA PHE A 146 -5.63 6.08 -21.33
C PHE A 146 -5.86 6.96 -22.56
N THR A 147 -5.06 8.02 -22.66
CA THR A 147 -4.98 8.90 -23.83
C THR A 147 -3.52 9.06 -24.26
N ASP A 148 -3.30 9.54 -25.49
CA ASP A 148 -1.95 9.93 -25.93
C ASP A 148 -1.30 10.95 -25.00
N PHE A 149 -2.09 11.79 -24.32
CA PHE A 149 -1.59 12.76 -23.34
C PHE A 149 -1.13 12.05 -22.06
N MET A 150 -1.93 11.14 -21.51
CA MET A 150 -1.51 10.32 -20.36
C MET A 150 -0.26 9.51 -20.69
N ASN A 151 -0.18 8.90 -21.87
CA ASN A 151 1.03 8.18 -22.30
C ASN A 151 2.26 9.11 -22.40
N GLN A 152 2.09 10.35 -22.87
CA GLN A 152 3.18 11.34 -22.91
C GLN A 152 3.59 11.82 -21.52
N THR A 153 2.62 12.00 -20.61
CA THR A 153 2.86 12.40 -19.22
C THR A 153 3.56 11.28 -18.45
N ASN A 154 3.09 10.03 -18.52
CA ASN A 154 3.65 8.89 -17.79
C ASN A 154 5.06 8.48 -18.29
N ASN A 155 5.50 8.96 -19.46
CA ASN A 155 6.88 8.85 -19.93
C ASN A 155 7.83 9.91 -19.32
N ILE A 156 7.31 10.81 -18.47
CA ILE A 156 8.04 11.96 -17.88
C ILE A 156 7.79 12.10 -16.38
N PHE A 157 6.54 11.85 -15.96
CA PHE A 157 6.08 11.85 -14.59
C PHE A 157 6.14 10.42 -14.06
N HIS A 158 7.30 10.10 -13.51
CA HIS A 158 7.58 8.90 -12.74
C HIS A 158 7.43 9.24 -11.27
N TYR A 159 6.37 8.73 -10.63
CA TYR A 159 6.23 8.75 -9.19
C TYR A 159 6.66 7.40 -8.62
N ASN A 160 7.76 7.39 -7.88
CA ASN A 160 8.15 6.21 -7.12
C ASN A 160 7.44 6.26 -5.76
N MET A 161 6.19 5.78 -5.71
CA MET A 161 5.66 5.29 -4.44
C MET A 161 6.57 4.17 -3.97
N MET A 162 6.96 4.19 -2.69
CA MET A 162 8.18 3.53 -2.21
C MET A 162 8.24 2.00 -2.45
N THR A 163 7.13 1.36 -2.80
CA THR A 163 7.03 -0.04 -3.21
C THR A 163 7.51 -0.31 -4.65
N ASN A 164 7.43 0.64 -5.58
CA ASN A 164 7.82 0.43 -6.98
C ASN A 164 9.31 0.70 -7.26
N THR A 165 10.17 0.08 -6.45
CA THR A 165 11.65 0.17 -6.50
C THR A 165 12.28 -0.49 -7.74
N HIS A 166 11.49 -0.64 -8.80
CA HIS A 166 11.82 -1.34 -10.03
C HIS A 166 11.72 -0.43 -11.26
N ASP A 167 11.26 0.82 -11.14
CA ASP A 167 11.38 1.80 -12.22
C ASP A 167 12.85 2.24 -12.39
N PRO A 168 13.55 1.83 -13.47
CA PRO A 168 14.96 2.17 -13.69
C PRO A 168 15.19 3.67 -13.96
N ILE A 169 14.12 4.45 -14.07
CA ILE A 169 14.15 5.89 -14.34
C ILE A 169 14.25 6.70 -13.02
N GLY A 170 13.75 6.15 -11.92
CA GLY A 170 13.72 6.79 -10.61
C GLY A 170 12.64 7.87 -10.45
N ASP A 171 12.56 8.45 -9.24
CA ASP A 171 11.56 9.44 -8.88
C ASP A 171 11.81 10.82 -9.53
N THR A 172 10.82 11.29 -10.29
CA THR A 172 10.83 12.60 -10.95
C THR A 172 9.94 13.64 -10.27
N THR A 173 9.19 13.28 -9.22
CA THR A 173 8.25 14.20 -8.54
C THR A 173 8.91 15.49 -8.05
N ASN A 174 10.20 15.43 -7.70
CA ASN A 174 11.05 16.57 -7.33
C ASN A 174 11.11 17.72 -8.38
N TYR A 175 10.70 17.49 -9.63
CA TYR A 175 10.57 18.54 -10.65
C TYR A 175 9.23 19.30 -10.62
N PHE A 176 8.24 18.80 -9.90
CA PHE A 176 6.85 19.26 -9.89
C PHE A 176 6.50 19.90 -8.55
N GLU A 177 5.67 20.95 -8.59
CA GLU A 177 5.17 21.59 -7.36
C GLU A 177 3.89 20.89 -6.90
N THR A 178 3.71 20.69 -5.59
CA THR A 178 2.45 20.18 -5.02
C THR A 178 1.45 21.30 -4.77
N ASP A 179 0.16 21.02 -4.96
CA ASP A 179 -0.99 21.91 -4.69
C ASP A 179 -0.86 23.36 -5.26
N LYS A 180 -0.18 23.54 -6.39
CA LYS A 180 0.00 24.84 -7.06
C LYS A 180 -1.14 25.12 -8.03
N ASP A 181 -1.80 26.26 -7.89
CA ASP A 181 -2.81 26.69 -8.86
C ASP A 181 -2.22 26.85 -10.29
N LEU A 182 -2.82 26.15 -11.25
CA LEU A 182 -2.50 26.18 -12.69
C LEU A 182 -3.39 27.15 -13.47
N SER A 183 -2.99 27.49 -14.70
CA SER A 183 -3.64 28.55 -15.49
C SER A 183 -5.11 28.29 -15.83
N PHE A 184 -5.53 27.02 -15.91
CA PHE A 184 -6.89 26.63 -16.28
C PHE A 184 -7.85 26.51 -15.09
N ALA A 185 -7.36 26.14 -13.89
CA ALA A 185 -8.18 25.99 -12.69
C ALA A 185 -7.34 25.96 -11.40
N PRO A 186 -7.85 26.53 -10.28
CA PRO A 186 -7.30 26.31 -8.96
C PRO A 186 -7.39 24.84 -8.51
N VAL A 187 -6.37 24.35 -7.80
CA VAL A 187 -6.26 22.92 -7.42
C VAL A 187 -7.46 22.46 -6.59
N LYS A 188 -7.94 23.31 -5.68
CA LYS A 188 -9.10 23.04 -4.83
C LYS A 188 -10.39 22.77 -5.62
N ASN A 189 -10.56 23.43 -6.77
CA ASN A 189 -11.74 23.22 -7.61
C ASN A 189 -11.65 21.89 -8.35
N VAL A 190 -10.44 21.48 -8.76
CA VAL A 190 -10.19 20.19 -9.42
C VAL A 190 -10.40 19.03 -8.44
N LYS A 191 -9.84 19.11 -7.23
CA LYS A 191 -10.10 18.14 -6.14
C LYS A 191 -11.61 17.95 -5.91
N ALA A 192 -12.35 19.05 -5.75
CA ALA A 192 -13.80 19.01 -5.56
C ALA A 192 -14.59 18.43 -6.75
N GLU A 193 -14.20 18.73 -8.00
CA GLU A 193 -14.86 18.17 -9.18
C GLU A 193 -14.57 16.67 -9.34
N VAL A 194 -13.34 16.22 -9.04
CA VAL A 194 -12.95 14.82 -9.04
C VAL A 194 -13.74 14.02 -8.00
N VAL A 195 -13.80 14.51 -6.75
CA VAL A 195 -14.55 13.85 -5.67
C VAL A 195 -16.04 13.74 -6.01
N ASP A 196 -16.69 14.83 -6.45
CA ASP A 196 -18.10 14.84 -6.85
C ASP A 196 -18.41 13.87 -8.01
N LEU A 197 -17.47 13.70 -8.94
CA LEU A 197 -17.59 12.74 -10.05
C LEU A 197 -17.49 11.29 -9.54
N LEU A 198 -16.54 11.00 -8.65
CA LEU A 198 -16.35 9.65 -8.09
C LEU A 198 -17.49 9.26 -7.14
N GLU A 199 -17.97 10.15 -6.27
CA GLU A 199 -19.13 9.87 -5.42
C GLU A 199 -20.38 9.49 -6.26
N LYS A 200 -20.62 10.22 -7.36
CA LYS A 200 -21.71 9.91 -8.29
C LYS A 200 -21.46 8.65 -9.11
N ALA A 201 -20.21 8.25 -9.32
CA ALA A 201 -19.83 6.95 -9.87
C ALA A 201 -19.94 5.81 -8.85
N GLY A 202 -20.26 6.09 -7.58
CA GLY A 202 -20.58 5.09 -6.57
C GLY A 202 -19.46 4.75 -5.58
N TYR A 203 -18.39 5.54 -5.53
CA TYR A 203 -17.43 5.58 -4.42
C TYR A 203 -18.09 6.23 -3.18
N ASP A 204 -17.78 5.78 -1.97
CA ASP A 204 -18.33 6.35 -0.73
C ASP A 204 -17.22 6.87 0.19
N PHE A 205 -16.84 8.14 0.01
CA PHE A 205 -15.83 8.79 0.85
C PHE A 205 -16.34 9.14 2.26
N ASN A 206 -17.58 8.81 2.63
CA ASN A 206 -18.01 8.85 4.04
C ASN A 206 -17.62 7.55 4.77
N GLN A 207 -17.61 6.42 4.05
CA GLN A 207 -17.18 5.13 4.58
C GLN A 207 -15.67 4.91 4.40
N PHE A 208 -15.12 5.32 3.25
CA PHE A 208 -13.71 5.24 2.89
C PHE A 208 -13.14 6.63 2.56
N PRO A 209 -12.99 7.54 3.54
CA PRO A 209 -12.52 8.90 3.30
C PRO A 209 -11.14 8.94 2.65
N LEU A 210 -10.89 9.99 1.87
CA LEU A 210 -9.55 10.31 1.38
C LEU A 210 -8.65 10.66 2.58
N TYR A 211 -7.60 9.87 2.76
CA TYR A 211 -6.60 10.04 3.81
C TYR A 211 -5.59 11.11 3.43
N GLN A 212 -5.14 11.04 2.17
CA GLN A 212 -4.11 11.89 1.59
C GLN A 212 -4.48 12.13 0.13
N GLU A 213 -4.37 13.38 -0.31
CA GLU A 213 -4.64 13.81 -1.69
C GLU A 213 -3.36 14.43 -2.25
N GLU A 214 -2.49 13.59 -2.83
CA GLU A 214 -1.25 14.08 -3.43
C GLU A 214 -1.53 14.63 -4.81
N VAL A 215 -1.31 15.93 -4.99
CA VAL A 215 -1.58 16.60 -6.27
C VAL A 215 -0.36 17.32 -6.77
N PHE A 216 0.28 16.71 -7.77
CA PHE A 216 1.39 17.27 -8.49
C PHE A 216 0.89 18.20 -9.59
N SER A 217 1.53 19.36 -9.71
CA SER A 217 1.11 20.45 -10.58
C SER A 217 2.09 20.53 -11.75
N LEU A 218 1.69 19.95 -12.88
CA LEU A 218 2.50 19.76 -14.07
C LEU A 218 2.44 21.04 -14.92
N THR A 219 3.24 22.04 -14.53
CA THR A 219 3.49 23.23 -15.34
C THR A 219 4.27 22.86 -16.62
N LYS A 220 4.16 23.67 -17.69
CA LYS A 220 4.98 23.48 -18.90
C LYS A 220 6.49 23.54 -18.59
N GLU A 221 6.91 24.38 -17.62
CA GLU A 221 8.30 24.48 -17.20
C GLU A 221 8.78 23.22 -16.46
N SER A 222 7.97 22.64 -15.56
CA SER A 222 8.32 21.39 -14.87
C SER A 222 8.32 20.20 -15.81
N LEU A 223 7.31 20.07 -16.69
CA LEU A 223 7.25 19.03 -17.72
C LEU A 223 8.49 19.06 -18.64
N LYS A 224 8.89 20.27 -19.10
CA LYS A 224 10.08 20.43 -19.93
C LYS A 224 11.38 20.10 -19.18
N LYS A 225 11.50 20.47 -17.90
CA LYS A 225 12.67 20.13 -17.06
C LYS A 225 12.81 18.63 -16.84
N ALA A 226 11.70 17.94 -16.54
CA ALA A 226 11.69 16.50 -16.36
C ALA A 226 12.02 15.79 -17.69
N GLU A 227 11.42 16.19 -18.82
CA GLU A 227 11.78 15.64 -20.15
C GLU A 227 13.27 15.87 -20.48
N ASP A 228 13.80 17.08 -20.23
CA ASP A 228 15.21 17.39 -20.48
C ASP A 228 16.17 16.56 -19.61
N PHE A 229 15.80 16.27 -18.36
CA PHE A 229 16.55 15.37 -17.48
C PHE A 229 16.54 13.95 -18.03
N LEU A 230 15.36 13.41 -18.33
CA LEU A 230 15.20 12.04 -18.82
C LEU A 230 15.87 11.80 -20.18
N ALA A 231 15.86 12.80 -21.06
CA ALA A 231 16.56 12.75 -22.35
C ALA A 231 18.11 12.70 -22.21
N GLN A 232 18.65 13.08 -21.04
CA GLN A 232 20.08 12.98 -20.73
C GLN A 232 20.44 11.68 -20.00
N THR A 233 19.47 10.99 -19.39
CA THR A 233 19.66 9.74 -18.65
C THR A 233 19.73 8.54 -19.62
N ASP A 234 20.74 7.67 -19.45
CA ASP A 234 20.96 6.53 -20.36
C ASP A 234 19.87 5.45 -20.31
N TRP A 235 19.03 5.42 -19.28
CA TRP A 235 17.90 4.47 -19.16
C TRP A 235 16.77 4.73 -20.16
N MET A 236 16.58 5.97 -20.63
CA MET A 236 15.54 6.34 -21.60
C MET A 236 16.05 6.32 -23.06
N ILE A 237 16.65 5.20 -23.47
CA ILE A 237 16.99 4.94 -24.88
C ILE A 237 15.75 5.08 -25.77
N ASP A 238 14.58 4.68 -25.29
CA ASP A 238 13.35 4.71 -26.08
C ASP A 238 12.77 6.14 -26.25
N LEU A 239 13.07 7.10 -25.35
CA LEU A 239 12.88 8.53 -25.62
C LEU A 239 13.88 9.02 -26.68
N ARG A 240 15.18 8.77 -26.46
CA ARG A 240 16.27 9.23 -27.35
C ARG A 240 16.21 8.64 -28.76
N THR A 241 15.58 7.47 -28.93
CA THR A 241 15.36 6.81 -30.22
C THR A 241 13.96 7.01 -30.79
N GLY A 242 13.09 7.77 -30.10
CA GLY A 242 11.74 8.12 -30.57
C GLY A 242 10.75 6.96 -30.62
N LYS A 243 10.94 5.92 -29.79
CA LYS A 243 10.00 4.81 -29.62
C LYS A 243 8.94 5.09 -28.55
N SER A 244 9.31 5.80 -27.49
CA SER A 244 8.37 6.34 -26.51
C SER A 244 7.93 7.74 -26.95
N THR A 245 6.62 7.97 -26.98
CA THR A 245 6.05 9.27 -27.34
C THR A 245 6.20 10.27 -26.19
N VAL A 246 7.09 11.25 -26.37
CA VAL A 246 7.07 12.50 -25.61
C VAL A 246 6.67 13.66 -26.51
N LYS A 247 6.16 14.73 -25.92
CA LYS A 247 5.62 15.86 -26.67
C LYS A 247 6.71 16.77 -27.25
N GLY A 248 7.87 16.89 -26.60
CA GLY A 248 9.00 17.74 -27.00
C GLY A 248 8.78 19.25 -26.87
N ASN A 249 7.54 19.72 -27.08
CA ASN A 249 7.12 21.12 -26.99
C ASN A 249 5.91 21.26 -26.06
N TRP A 250 6.17 21.43 -24.77
CA TRP A 250 5.15 21.73 -23.77
C TRP A 250 4.72 23.20 -23.82
N THR A 251 3.42 23.43 -23.72
CA THR A 251 2.78 24.75 -23.74
C THR A 251 1.88 24.92 -22.52
N THR A 252 1.39 26.13 -22.26
CA THR A 252 0.44 26.36 -21.15
C THR A 252 -0.91 25.64 -21.35
N ASP A 253 -1.23 25.25 -22.59
CA ASP A 253 -2.37 24.39 -22.90
C ASP A 253 -2.19 22.94 -22.41
N ASP A 254 -0.96 22.56 -22.05
CA ASP A 254 -0.57 21.22 -21.60
C ASP A 254 -0.36 21.13 -20.08
N GLU A 255 -0.71 22.20 -19.35
CA GLU A 255 -0.69 22.19 -17.89
C GLU A 255 -1.73 21.20 -17.37
N ALA A 256 -1.34 20.37 -16.39
CA ALA A 256 -2.20 19.34 -15.82
C ALA A 256 -1.95 19.14 -14.32
N TYR A 257 -2.95 18.60 -13.62
CA TYR A 257 -2.79 18.01 -12.30
C TYR A 257 -2.67 16.49 -12.44
N TYR A 258 -1.69 15.91 -11.76
CA TYR A 258 -1.64 14.48 -11.50
C TYR A 258 -2.05 14.27 -10.05
N LEU A 259 -3.18 13.59 -9.83
CA LEU A 259 -3.76 13.34 -8.51
C LEU A 259 -3.60 11.85 -8.16
N TYR A 260 -3.10 11.58 -6.95
CA TYR A 260 -3.22 10.27 -6.30
C TYR A 260 -4.21 10.36 -5.14
N LEU A 261 -5.11 9.37 -5.07
CA LEU A 261 -6.24 9.34 -4.14
C LEU A 261 -6.07 8.18 -3.15
N HIS A 262 -5.42 8.45 -2.03
CA HIS A 262 -5.23 7.46 -0.97
C HIS A 262 -6.46 7.42 -0.08
N THR A 263 -7.00 6.23 0.19
CA THR A 263 -8.20 6.06 1.03
C THR A 263 -7.87 5.49 2.39
N ALA A 264 -8.72 5.76 3.37
CA ALA A 264 -8.64 5.22 4.73
C ALA A 264 -9.96 4.56 5.13
N TYR A 265 -9.91 3.73 6.16
CA TYR A 265 -11.08 3.28 6.91
C TYR A 265 -10.86 3.56 8.40
N ASP A 266 -11.86 4.08 9.10
CA ASP A 266 -11.83 4.31 10.56
C ASP A 266 -10.59 5.10 11.06
N GLY A 267 -10.01 5.95 10.19
CA GLY A 267 -8.84 6.78 10.48
C GLY A 267 -7.47 6.18 10.13
N LEU A 268 -7.40 4.92 9.65
CA LEU A 268 -6.18 4.27 9.19
C LEU A 268 -6.16 4.18 7.65
N PRO A 269 -5.05 4.48 6.96
CA PRO A 269 -4.93 4.32 5.52
C PRO A 269 -5.11 2.85 5.10
N LEU A 270 -5.63 2.60 3.90
CA LEU A 270 -5.56 1.30 3.28
C LEU A 270 -4.12 1.04 2.79
N TYR A 271 -3.70 -0.22 2.80
CA TYR A 271 -2.43 -0.64 2.19
C TYR A 271 -2.62 -0.82 0.69
N GLU A 272 -1.84 -0.07 -0.10
CA GLU A 272 -1.93 -0.04 -1.57
C GLU A 272 -0.88 -0.97 -2.23
N GLY A 273 0.22 -1.27 -1.52
CA GLY A 273 1.21 -2.27 -1.94
C GLY A 273 1.95 -1.93 -3.23
N ASP A 274 2.18 -2.94 -4.07
CA ASP A 274 2.80 -2.79 -5.39
C ASP A 274 1.82 -2.24 -6.46
N HIS A 275 0.59 -1.91 -6.07
CA HIS A 275 -0.39 -1.29 -6.95
C HIS A 275 -0.37 0.23 -6.76
N ASP A 276 -0.20 0.97 -7.85
CA ASP A 276 -0.42 2.42 -7.84
C ASP A 276 -1.85 2.70 -7.36
N PRO A 277 -2.06 3.61 -6.39
CA PRO A 277 -3.40 4.00 -5.97
C PRO A 277 -4.15 4.65 -7.12
N SER A 278 -5.47 4.69 -6.93
CA SER A 278 -6.40 5.41 -7.79
C SER A 278 -5.87 6.79 -8.19
N GLN A 279 -5.51 6.92 -9.46
CA GLN A 279 -4.75 8.02 -10.04
C GLN A 279 -5.51 8.69 -11.19
N ILE A 280 -5.44 10.02 -11.25
CA ILE A 280 -6.19 10.84 -12.21
C ILE A 280 -5.30 11.93 -12.79
N LEU A 281 -5.29 12.02 -14.13
CA LEU A 281 -4.66 13.11 -14.87
C LEU A 281 -5.74 14.07 -15.37
N TYR A 282 -5.69 15.32 -14.91
CA TYR A 282 -6.71 16.34 -15.16
C TYR A 282 -6.09 17.60 -15.77
N ASN A 283 -6.61 18.08 -16.90
CA ASN A 283 -6.15 19.32 -17.54
C ASN A 283 -7.33 20.27 -17.86
N LYS A 284 -7.12 21.27 -18.72
CA LYS A 284 -8.17 22.20 -19.17
C LYS A 284 -9.39 21.54 -19.83
N ASP A 285 -9.22 20.34 -20.41
CA ASP A 285 -10.26 19.53 -21.04
C ASP A 285 -10.89 18.53 -20.03
N LYS A 286 -10.62 18.72 -18.73
CA LYS A 286 -11.00 17.88 -17.58
C LYS A 286 -10.17 16.58 -17.51
N ILE A 287 -10.79 15.46 -17.17
CA ILE A 287 -10.10 14.17 -17.00
C ILE A 287 -9.60 13.67 -18.36
N VAL A 288 -8.28 13.57 -18.50
CA VAL A 288 -7.58 13.10 -19.70
C VAL A 288 -6.77 11.82 -19.44
N GLY A 289 -6.82 11.28 -18.23
CA GLY A 289 -6.35 9.95 -17.88
C GLY A 289 -6.88 9.53 -16.52
N LEU A 290 -7.16 8.24 -16.32
CA LEU A 290 -7.37 7.67 -14.98
C LEU A 290 -7.05 6.18 -14.92
N THR A 291 -6.66 5.74 -13.73
CA THR A 291 -6.69 4.34 -13.29
C THR A 291 -7.37 4.37 -11.92
N LEU A 292 -8.46 3.64 -11.74
CA LEU A 292 -9.23 3.62 -10.49
C LEU A 292 -9.53 2.19 -10.07
N ASP A 293 -9.42 1.93 -8.78
CA ASP A 293 -9.80 0.67 -8.16
C ASP A 293 -11.32 0.58 -7.99
N ALA A 294 -11.85 -0.64 -7.85
CA ALA A 294 -13.26 -0.84 -7.54
C ALA A 294 -13.60 -0.25 -6.15
N PRO A 295 -14.67 0.55 -6.03
CA PRO A 295 -15.22 0.97 -4.74
C PRO A 295 -15.40 -0.20 -3.78
N LEU A 296 -14.98 -0.01 -2.52
CA LEU A 296 -15.26 -0.95 -1.43
C LEU A 296 -16.61 -0.65 -0.76
N GLU A 297 -17.25 -1.70 -0.25
CA GLU A 297 -18.48 -1.60 0.55
C GLU A 297 -18.40 -2.54 1.75
N VAL A 298 -18.56 -2.00 2.96
CA VAL A 298 -18.54 -2.79 4.22
C VAL A 298 -19.77 -3.70 4.31
N ILE A 299 -19.53 -5.00 4.53
CA ILE A 299 -20.55 -6.04 4.61
C ILE A 299 -21.23 -6.07 5.99
N SER A 300 -20.49 -5.76 7.06
CA SER A 300 -21.00 -5.78 8.44
C SER A 300 -20.50 -4.58 9.24
N THR A 301 -21.42 -3.86 9.87
CA THR A 301 -21.14 -2.64 10.67
C THR A 301 -21.10 -2.89 12.18
N ASN A 302 -21.52 -4.07 12.65
CA ASN A 302 -21.49 -4.45 14.07
C ASN A 302 -20.25 -5.32 14.35
N LEU A 303 -19.08 -4.69 14.32
CA LEU A 303 -17.79 -5.38 14.48
C LEU A 303 -17.27 -5.26 15.92
N GLU A 304 -16.64 -6.32 16.41
CA GLU A 304 -15.92 -6.31 17.69
C GLU A 304 -14.60 -5.55 17.51
N LYS A 305 -14.56 -4.28 17.94
CA LYS A 305 -13.32 -3.52 18.03
C LYS A 305 -12.45 -4.06 19.18
N LYS A 306 -11.13 -4.11 18.96
CA LYS A 306 -10.11 -4.59 19.89
C LYS A 306 -8.96 -3.58 19.95
N PRO A 307 -8.29 -3.43 21.11
CA PRO A 307 -7.10 -2.60 21.21
C PRO A 307 -6.02 -3.13 20.27
N LEU A 308 -5.29 -2.23 19.63
CA LEU A 308 -4.15 -2.58 18.80
C LEU A 308 -2.87 -2.67 19.65
N ILE A 309 -1.94 -3.53 19.23
CA ILE A 309 -0.59 -3.58 19.77
C ILE A 309 0.14 -2.28 19.46
N SER A 310 0.94 -1.82 20.42
CA SER A 310 1.73 -0.59 20.30
C SER A 310 2.87 -0.70 19.29
N PHE A 311 3.38 0.45 18.85
CA PHE A 311 4.63 0.56 18.06
C PHE A 311 5.80 -0.20 18.70
N GLU A 312 5.96 -0.12 20.03
CA GLU A 312 6.99 -0.87 20.75
C GLU A 312 6.76 -2.39 20.67
N GLU A 313 5.53 -2.88 20.82
CA GLU A 313 5.22 -4.31 20.72
C GLU A 313 5.45 -4.83 19.30
N ALA A 314 5.03 -4.08 18.27
CA ALA A 314 5.29 -4.39 16.87
C ALA A 314 6.79 -4.48 16.57
N LEU A 315 7.60 -3.52 17.04
CA LEU A 315 9.07 -3.58 16.92
C LEU A 315 9.69 -4.77 17.67
N ASN A 316 9.17 -5.14 18.86
CA ASN A 316 9.66 -6.30 19.59
C ASN A 316 9.32 -7.63 18.87
N ILE A 317 8.14 -7.72 18.23
CA ILE A 317 7.77 -8.86 17.39
C ILE A 317 8.68 -8.90 16.16
N PHE A 318 8.89 -7.77 15.48
CA PHE A 318 9.79 -7.69 14.33
C PHE A 318 11.20 -8.16 14.66
N LEU A 319 11.79 -7.69 15.76
CA LEU A 319 13.12 -8.16 16.21
C LEU A 319 13.21 -9.66 16.49
N HIS A 320 12.10 -10.32 16.84
CA HIS A 320 12.10 -11.75 17.13
C HIS A 320 12.11 -12.62 15.87
N TYR A 321 11.61 -12.10 14.74
CA TYR A 321 11.32 -12.90 13.54
C TYR A 321 11.96 -12.38 12.24
N GLY A 322 12.06 -11.07 12.05
CA GLY A 322 12.49 -10.45 10.79
C GLY A 322 13.96 -10.05 10.74
N ALA A 323 14.54 -9.65 11.87
CA ALA A 323 15.91 -9.13 11.93
C ALA A 323 16.95 -10.26 11.76
N SER A 324 17.71 -10.24 10.66
CA SER A 324 18.82 -11.17 10.42
C SER A 324 20.12 -10.67 11.07
N TYR A 325 21.20 -11.46 11.06
CA TYR A 325 22.49 -11.05 11.64
C TYR A 325 23.32 -10.10 10.75
N ASP A 326 22.77 -9.67 9.60
CA ASP A 326 23.44 -8.79 8.65
C ASP A 326 23.05 -7.31 8.88
N ASP A 327 23.84 -6.37 8.37
CA ASP A 327 23.55 -4.93 8.44
C ASP A 327 22.23 -4.60 7.71
N GLU A 328 21.17 -4.34 8.46
CA GLU A 328 19.81 -4.07 7.99
C GLU A 328 19.34 -2.66 8.39
N LYS A 329 18.45 -2.08 7.59
CA LYS A 329 17.77 -0.82 7.87
C LYS A 329 16.27 -0.94 7.59
N ILE A 330 15.45 -0.66 8.59
CA ILE A 330 14.02 -0.34 8.40
C ILE A 330 13.94 1.05 7.74
N THR A 331 13.26 1.12 6.61
CA THR A 331 13.10 2.31 5.77
C THR A 331 11.72 2.92 5.89
N ASP A 332 10.68 2.10 6.11
CA ASP A 332 9.34 2.57 6.44
C ASP A 332 8.66 1.71 7.51
N MET A 333 7.74 2.30 8.24
CA MET A 333 6.85 1.63 9.17
C MET A 333 5.56 2.42 9.35
N ASN A 334 4.42 1.80 9.11
CA ASN A 334 3.11 2.44 9.17
C ASN A 334 2.02 1.48 9.69
N LEU A 335 1.01 2.04 10.35
CA LEU A 335 -0.21 1.31 10.71
C LEU A 335 -1.26 1.55 9.62
N CYS A 336 -1.76 0.49 9.00
CA CYS A 336 -2.71 0.54 7.90
C CYS A 336 -3.70 -0.63 7.94
N TYR A 337 -4.70 -0.62 7.06
CA TYR A 337 -5.55 -1.76 6.78
C TYR A 337 -5.04 -2.52 5.55
N TYR A 338 -4.57 -3.76 5.74
CA TYR A 338 -4.21 -4.66 4.65
C TYR A 338 -5.45 -5.39 4.09
N PRO A 339 -5.72 -5.34 2.78
CA PRO A 339 -6.82 -6.07 2.15
C PRO A 339 -6.44 -7.54 1.88
N LYS A 340 -6.96 -8.46 2.69
CA LYS A 340 -6.78 -9.91 2.53
C LYS A 340 -7.95 -10.53 1.79
N ASN A 341 -7.69 -11.22 0.68
CA ASN A 341 -8.73 -11.98 -0.04
C ASN A 341 -9.15 -13.24 0.74
N THR A 342 -10.45 -13.48 0.86
CA THR A 342 -11.03 -14.73 1.38
C THR A 342 -11.85 -15.44 0.30
N GLU A 343 -12.42 -16.62 0.60
CA GLU A 343 -13.28 -17.35 -0.36
C GLU A 343 -14.55 -16.60 -0.79
N ASN A 344 -15.00 -15.55 -0.07
CA ASN A 344 -16.33 -14.93 -0.30
C ASN A 344 -16.39 -13.41 -0.06
N HIS A 345 -15.26 -12.75 0.21
CA HIS A 345 -15.13 -11.30 0.48
C HIS A 345 -13.66 -10.93 0.74
N ILE A 346 -13.35 -9.64 0.87
CA ILE A 346 -12.07 -9.12 1.37
C ILE A 346 -12.20 -8.85 2.88
N GLU A 347 -11.20 -9.25 3.67
CA GLU A 347 -11.04 -8.79 5.06
C GLU A 347 -10.00 -7.67 5.10
N LEU A 348 -10.40 -6.47 5.51
CA LEU A 348 -9.44 -5.42 5.87
C LEU A 348 -8.92 -5.72 7.29
N ILE A 349 -7.64 -6.06 7.39
CA ILE A 349 -6.98 -6.41 8.65
C ILE A 349 -6.09 -5.23 9.06
N PRO A 350 -6.22 -4.66 10.27
CA PRO A 350 -5.28 -3.64 10.73
C PRO A 350 -3.91 -4.29 10.97
N VAL A 351 -2.87 -3.76 10.34
CA VAL A 351 -1.51 -4.28 10.40
C VAL A 351 -0.49 -3.17 10.62
N TRP A 352 0.56 -3.48 11.37
CA TRP A 352 1.82 -2.75 11.26
C TRP A 352 2.56 -3.30 10.03
N HIS A 353 2.64 -2.50 8.98
CA HIS A 353 3.51 -2.71 7.84
C HIS A 353 4.92 -2.20 8.18
N ILE A 354 5.94 -2.97 7.82
CA ILE A 354 7.36 -2.65 8.04
C ILE A 354 8.12 -2.99 6.76
N GLU A 355 8.74 -1.97 6.16
CA GLU A 355 9.66 -2.13 5.03
C GLU A 355 11.10 -2.08 5.53
N TRP A 356 11.94 -3.05 5.14
CA TRP A 356 13.38 -3.00 5.43
C TRP A 356 14.23 -3.55 4.29
N LYS A 357 15.52 -3.20 4.31
CA LYS A 357 16.53 -3.73 3.39
C LYS A 357 17.85 -4.10 4.07
N ASN A 358 18.55 -5.08 3.50
CA ASN A 358 19.92 -5.40 3.86
C ASN A 358 20.88 -4.40 3.18
N VAL A 359 21.57 -3.58 3.97
CA VAL A 359 22.35 -2.42 3.52
C VAL A 359 23.60 -2.82 2.73
N VAL A 360 24.23 -3.94 3.08
CA VAL A 360 25.43 -4.43 2.39
C VAL A 360 25.05 -5.09 1.07
N TYR A 361 24.12 -6.05 1.11
CA TYR A 361 23.64 -6.75 -0.08
C TYR A 361 23.04 -5.78 -1.10
N SER A 362 22.25 -4.79 -0.65
CA SER A 362 21.70 -3.76 -1.54
C SER A 362 22.78 -3.01 -2.30
N LYS A 363 23.83 -2.52 -1.62
CA LYS A 363 24.93 -1.79 -2.28
C LYS A 363 25.73 -2.65 -3.25
N GLU A 364 25.92 -3.93 -2.93
CA GLU A 364 26.62 -4.86 -3.83
C GLU A 364 25.74 -5.22 -5.04
N TRP A 365 24.44 -5.39 -4.84
CA TRP A 365 23.43 -5.64 -5.88
C TRP A 365 23.27 -4.44 -6.82
N GLU A 366 23.11 -3.23 -6.28
CA GLU A 366 23.09 -1.94 -6.99
C GLU A 366 24.33 -1.81 -7.89
N LYS A 367 25.51 -2.05 -7.32
CA LYS A 367 26.77 -1.98 -8.05
C LYS A 367 26.96 -3.07 -9.09
N ALA A 368 26.42 -4.27 -8.86
CA ALA A 368 26.59 -5.41 -9.77
C ALA A 368 25.56 -5.46 -10.90
N THR A 369 24.35 -4.92 -10.67
CA THR A 369 23.20 -5.04 -11.59
C THR A 369 22.72 -3.72 -12.17
N GLY A 370 23.05 -2.59 -11.53
CA GLY A 370 22.48 -1.28 -11.86
C GLY A 370 21.01 -1.12 -11.46
N LYS A 371 20.49 -2.00 -10.58
CA LYS A 371 19.11 -1.97 -10.06
C LYS A 371 19.11 -1.64 -8.57
N ASP A 372 18.04 -1.02 -8.09
CA ASP A 372 17.93 -0.61 -6.69
C ASP A 372 17.95 -1.77 -5.69
N ALA A 373 18.14 -1.40 -4.42
CA ALA A 373 18.07 -2.27 -3.25
C ALA A 373 16.88 -3.25 -3.29
N ILE A 374 17.08 -4.45 -2.77
CA ILE A 374 15.97 -5.38 -2.50
C ILE A 374 15.39 -5.04 -1.13
N TYR A 375 14.19 -4.51 -1.14
CA TYR A 375 13.36 -4.28 0.05
C TYR A 375 12.55 -5.54 0.37
N ARG A 376 12.08 -5.63 1.62
CA ARG A 376 11.25 -6.72 2.14
C ARG A 376 10.17 -6.13 3.03
N ASN A 377 8.99 -6.74 2.97
CA ASN A 377 7.82 -6.28 3.71
C ASN A 377 7.41 -7.33 4.74
N VAL A 378 7.10 -6.88 5.96
CA VAL A 378 6.39 -7.68 6.96
C VAL A 378 5.11 -6.97 7.34
N PHE A 379 4.06 -7.77 7.48
CA PHE A 379 2.78 -7.36 8.03
C PHE A 379 2.62 -8.05 9.37
N ILE A 380 2.49 -7.27 10.45
CA ILE A 380 2.16 -7.76 11.79
C ILE A 380 0.70 -7.39 12.05
N ASN A 381 -0.17 -8.38 12.19
CA ASN A 381 -1.57 -8.19 12.57
C ASN A 381 -1.63 -7.40 13.88
N ALA A 382 -2.16 -6.19 13.81
CA ALA A 382 -2.12 -5.26 14.93
C ALA A 382 -3.09 -5.66 16.06
N ILE A 383 -3.99 -6.62 15.86
CA ILE A 383 -4.88 -7.18 16.88
C ILE A 383 -4.27 -8.43 17.54
N THR A 384 -3.61 -9.31 16.78
CA THR A 384 -3.13 -10.62 17.28
C THR A 384 -1.63 -10.70 17.56
N GLY A 385 -0.82 -9.82 16.95
CA GLY A 385 0.64 -9.91 16.95
C GLY A 385 1.21 -11.03 16.06
N GLU A 386 0.36 -11.74 15.30
CA GLU A 386 0.79 -12.70 14.28
C GLU A 386 1.39 -11.96 13.09
N TRP A 387 2.42 -12.52 12.46
CA TRP A 387 3.15 -11.87 11.36
C TRP A 387 3.23 -12.76 10.12
N SER A 388 3.47 -12.13 8.98
CA SER A 388 3.81 -12.78 7.71
C SER A 388 4.83 -11.96 6.92
N MET A 389 5.71 -12.65 6.18
CA MET A 389 6.55 -12.07 5.12
C MET A 389 5.89 -12.38 3.78
N ASP A 390 5.74 -11.35 2.94
CA ASP A 390 5.27 -11.35 1.55
C ASP A 390 3.93 -12.11 1.27
N GLU A 391 2.88 -11.32 1.01
CA GLU A 391 1.46 -11.68 0.75
C GLU A 391 0.70 -12.38 1.89
N MET A 392 -0.32 -11.68 2.42
CA MET A 392 -1.33 -12.21 3.37
C MET A 392 -2.60 -12.68 2.66
#